data_AF-A0A4R2DG60-F1
#
_entry.id   AF-A0A4R2DG60-F1
#
_cell.length_a   1.000
_cell.length_b   1.000
_cell.length_c   1.000
_cell.angle_alpha   90.00
_cell.angle_beta   90.00
_cell.angle_gamma   90.00
#
_symmetry.space_group_name_H-M   'P 1'
#
loop_
_entity.id
_entity.type
_entity.pdbx_description
1 polymer ?
#
loop_
_entity_poly.entity_id
_entity_poly.type
_entity_poly.pdbx_seq_one_letter_code
_entity_poly.pdbx_strand_id
1 'polypeptide(L)'
;MSLYTVSYLGQDQWLAYEDTQAARIYAYVPNLGRFVLHRQLGQDFYWDNELDWTPVDAAAGHGIVEAGQLGQLDGSRHSDLLNELAAEPDCRAVDEVFGAQPLPDRIPTPQEFATAKINALAAAAPGKWLTYKVYDRDKRKAASVAARELRTGKIAAVRKSGLRIDSRVTSTVDGRFAVEIARTA
;
A
#
# COMPACT_ATOMS: atom_id res chain seq x y z
N MET A 1 1.84 11.04 9.20
CA MET A 1 0.47 11.26 8.72
C MET A 1 0.59 12.09 7.47
N SER A 2 0.14 11.53 6.35
CA SER A 2 0.28 12.13 5.02
C SER A 2 -1.00 11.87 4.24
N LEU A 3 -1.45 12.83 3.44
CA LEU A 3 -2.61 12.70 2.58
C LEU A 3 -2.17 12.67 1.12
N TYR A 4 -2.87 11.91 0.31
CA TYR A 4 -2.56 11.75 -1.11
C TYR A 4 -3.84 11.73 -1.93
N THR A 5 -3.86 12.37 -3.09
CA THR A 5 -4.73 11.94 -4.17
C THR A 5 -4.09 10.74 -4.85
N VAL A 6 -4.90 9.71 -5.10
CA VAL A 6 -4.48 8.49 -5.80
C VAL A 6 -5.19 8.44 -7.13
N SER A 7 -4.41 8.42 -8.20
CA SER A 7 -4.91 8.54 -9.56
C SER A 7 -4.52 7.33 -10.40
N TYR A 8 -5.40 6.97 -11.33
CA TYR A 8 -5.11 5.96 -12.35
C TYR A 8 -5.37 6.57 -13.72
N LEU A 9 -4.36 6.56 -14.59
CA LEU A 9 -4.41 7.16 -15.94
C LEU A 9 -4.84 8.65 -15.90
N GLY A 10 -4.36 9.39 -14.90
CA GLY A 10 -4.66 10.82 -14.73
C GLY A 10 -6.05 11.15 -14.19
N GLN A 11 -6.83 10.14 -13.77
CA GLN A 11 -8.10 10.35 -13.07
C GLN A 11 -7.94 10.05 -11.58
N ASP A 12 -8.25 11.04 -10.74
CA ASP A 12 -8.27 10.87 -9.29
C ASP A 12 -9.40 9.92 -8.90
N GLN A 13 -9.04 8.81 -8.25
CA GLN A 13 -9.97 7.78 -7.83
C GLN A 13 -10.18 7.78 -6.31
N TRP A 14 -9.15 8.17 -5.56
CA TRP A 14 -9.21 8.14 -4.10
C TRP A 14 -8.51 9.33 -3.47
N LEU A 15 -9.00 9.71 -2.29
CA LEU A 15 -8.22 10.46 -1.30
C LEU A 15 -7.75 9.47 -0.26
N ALA A 16 -6.44 9.27 -0.18
CA ALA A 16 -5.81 8.32 0.72
C ALA A 16 -5.14 9.04 1.89
N TYR A 17 -5.19 8.39 3.04
CA TYR A 17 -4.54 8.79 4.28
C TYR A 17 -3.55 7.71 4.70
N GLU A 18 -2.29 8.10 4.87
CA GLU A 18 -1.24 7.26 5.42
C GLU A 18 -1.11 7.48 6.94
N ASP A 19 -1.45 6.43 7.70
CA ASP A 19 -0.98 6.28 9.06
C ASP A 19 0.47 5.77 9.04
N THR A 20 1.39 6.72 9.10
CA THR A 20 2.84 6.46 9.09
C THR A 20 3.31 5.64 10.28
N GLN A 21 2.61 5.66 11.42
CA GLN A 21 3.01 4.88 12.59
C GLN A 21 2.66 3.40 12.43
N ALA A 22 1.46 3.14 11.89
CA ALA A 22 1.00 1.78 11.64
C ALA A 22 1.43 1.21 10.28
N ALA A 23 2.00 2.04 9.39
CA ALA A 23 2.25 1.74 7.98
C ALA A 23 0.98 1.21 7.28
N ARG A 24 -0.12 1.97 7.44
CA ARG A 24 -1.45 1.63 6.90
C ARG A 24 -1.96 2.75 6.01
N ILE A 25 -2.63 2.34 4.95
CA ILE A 25 -3.34 3.25 4.06
C ILE A 25 -4.84 3.11 4.28
N TYR A 26 -5.50 4.23 4.49
CA TYR A 26 -6.94 4.36 4.51
C TYR A 26 -7.39 5.14 3.28
N ALA A 27 -8.54 4.82 2.72
CA ALA A 27 -9.15 5.58 1.63
C ALA A 27 -10.43 6.22 2.11
N TYR A 28 -10.68 7.46 1.71
CA TYR A 28 -11.99 8.07 1.89
C TYR A 28 -13.00 7.38 0.97
N VAL A 29 -14.10 6.90 1.56
CA VAL A 29 -15.19 6.24 0.82
C VAL A 29 -16.42 7.15 0.88
N PRO A 30 -16.77 7.87 -0.21
CA PRO A 30 -17.90 8.82 -0.22
C PRO A 30 -19.22 8.19 0.19
N ASN A 31 -19.47 6.93 -0.20
CA ASN A 31 -20.68 6.18 0.19
C ASN A 31 -20.82 5.98 1.71
N LEU A 32 -19.71 6.02 2.46
CA LEU A 32 -19.68 5.78 3.91
C LEU A 32 -19.34 7.05 4.72
N GLY A 33 -18.90 8.12 4.07
CA GLY A 33 -18.54 9.38 4.72
C GLY A 33 -17.35 9.27 5.67
N ARG A 34 -16.46 8.29 5.49
CA ARG A 34 -15.33 8.03 6.39
C ARG A 34 -14.13 7.44 5.66
N PHE A 35 -12.98 7.50 6.31
CA PHE A 35 -11.77 6.80 5.86
C PHE A 35 -11.81 5.35 6.34
N VAL A 36 -11.53 4.41 5.45
CA VAL A 36 -11.55 2.97 5.73
C VAL A 36 -10.21 2.37 5.36
N LEU A 37 -9.67 1.46 6.17
CA LEU A 37 -8.43 0.75 5.87
C LEU A 37 -8.55 0.07 4.50
N HIS A 38 -7.69 0.48 3.56
CA HIS A 38 -7.75 0.04 2.17
C HIS A 38 -6.53 -0.81 1.83
N ARG A 39 -6.62 -2.12 2.08
CA ARG A 39 -5.49 -3.06 1.96
C ARG A 39 -4.85 -3.05 0.58
N GLN A 40 -5.64 -2.94 -0.48
CA GLN A 40 -5.14 -2.95 -1.87
C GLN A 40 -4.32 -1.68 -2.18
N LEU A 41 -4.79 -0.50 -1.78
CA LEU A 41 -4.02 0.74 -1.88
C LEU A 41 -2.77 0.71 -1.00
N GLY A 42 -2.84 0.10 0.19
CA GLY A 42 -1.66 -0.14 1.02
C GLY A 42 -0.63 -1.04 0.35
N GLN A 43 -1.08 -2.07 -0.37
CA GLN A 43 -0.20 -2.89 -1.18
C GLN A 43 0.45 -2.07 -2.29
N ASP A 44 -0.33 -1.30 -3.04
CA ASP A 44 0.22 -0.46 -4.10
C ASP A 44 1.25 0.55 -3.56
N PHE A 45 0.89 1.35 -2.54
CA PHE A 45 1.75 2.38 -1.97
C PHE A 45 3.10 1.85 -1.47
N TYR A 46 3.11 0.70 -0.80
CA TYR A 46 4.33 0.15 -0.19
C TYR A 46 5.06 -0.88 -1.07
N TRP A 47 4.43 -1.39 -2.14
CA TRP A 47 5.01 -2.43 -3.00
C TRP A 47 5.00 -2.11 -4.48
N ASP A 48 3.80 -2.05 -5.07
CA ASP A 48 3.63 -2.17 -6.51
C ASP A 48 3.91 -0.81 -7.20
N ASN A 49 3.54 0.29 -6.53
CA ASN A 49 3.71 1.68 -6.96
C ASN A 49 3.29 1.88 -8.42
N GLU A 50 2.15 1.29 -8.77
CA GLU A 50 1.53 1.32 -10.09
C GLU A 50 0.56 2.51 -10.23
N LEU A 51 0.02 3.03 -9.13
CA LEU A 51 -0.81 4.22 -9.12
C LEU A 51 0.03 5.49 -8.96
N ASP A 52 -0.54 6.62 -9.37
CA ASP A 52 0.05 7.92 -9.15
C ASP A 52 -0.40 8.45 -7.78
N TRP A 53 0.56 8.72 -6.90
CA TRP A 53 0.31 9.21 -5.54
C TRP A 53 0.81 10.65 -5.43
N THR A 54 -0.12 11.60 -5.43
CA THR A 54 0.21 13.03 -5.32
C THR A 54 -0.09 13.50 -3.90
N PRO A 55 0.91 13.96 -3.14
CA PRO A 55 0.67 14.51 -1.81
C PRO A 55 -0.31 15.69 -1.87
N VAL A 56 -1.21 15.76 -0.89
CA VAL A 56 -2.09 16.90 -0.69
C VAL A 56 -2.07 17.33 0.76
N ASP A 57 -2.30 18.62 1.02
CA ASP A 57 -2.47 19.10 2.39
C ASP A 57 -3.91 18.84 2.89
N ALA A 58 -4.12 19.04 4.19
CA ALA A 58 -5.43 18.82 4.80
C ALA A 58 -6.52 19.76 4.25
N ALA A 59 -6.17 20.99 3.85
CA ALA A 59 -7.14 21.95 3.32
C ALA A 59 -7.63 21.53 1.93
N ALA A 60 -6.71 21.11 1.04
CA ALA A 60 -7.03 20.55 -0.27
C ALA A 60 -7.82 19.24 -0.14
N GLY A 61 -7.41 18.35 0.77
CA GLY A 61 -8.14 17.11 1.07
C GLY A 61 -9.58 17.37 1.55
N HIS A 62 -9.77 18.35 2.44
CA HIS A 62 -11.09 18.76 2.90
C HIS A 62 -11.95 19.29 1.75
N GLY A 63 -11.36 20.14 0.90
CA GLY A 63 -12.02 20.67 -0.30
C GLY A 63 -12.49 19.57 -1.26
N ILE A 64 -11.69 18.52 -1.47
CA ILE A 64 -12.06 17.36 -2.30
C ILE A 64 -13.30 16.64 -1.75
N VAL A 65 -13.34 16.44 -0.42
CA VAL A 65 -14.44 15.78 0.26
C VAL A 65 -15.73 16.62 0.20
N GLU A 66 -15.65 17.91 0.54
CA GLU A 66 -16.81 18.81 0.55
C GLU A 66 -17.37 19.06 -0.85
N ALA A 67 -16.49 19.19 -1.85
CA ALA A 67 -16.91 19.38 -3.23
C ALA A 67 -17.47 18.11 -3.88
N GLY A 68 -17.39 16.95 -3.21
CA GLY A 68 -17.84 15.66 -3.75
C GLY A 68 -17.10 15.27 -5.03
N GLN A 69 -15.83 15.68 -5.17
CA GLN A 69 -15.04 15.44 -6.38
C GLN A 69 -14.72 13.96 -6.58
N LEU A 70 -14.65 13.20 -5.49
CA LEU A 70 -14.58 11.75 -5.54
C LEU A 70 -15.98 11.20 -5.77
N GLY A 71 -16.19 10.59 -6.93
CA GLY A 71 -17.44 9.92 -7.25
C GLY A 71 -17.76 8.80 -6.27
N GLN A 72 -19.05 8.60 -5.99
CA GLN A 72 -19.49 7.43 -5.22
C GLN A 72 -19.18 6.15 -6.01
N LEU A 73 -18.79 5.09 -5.30
CA LEU A 73 -18.70 3.77 -5.89
C LEU A 73 -20.11 3.34 -6.32
N ASP A 74 -20.24 3.02 -7.60
CA ASP A 74 -21.46 2.44 -8.14
C ASP A 74 -21.67 1.05 -7.50
N GLY A 75 -22.59 1.00 -6.53
CA GLY A 75 -22.92 -0.21 -5.79
C GLY A 75 -23.48 -1.34 -6.65
N SER A 76 -23.92 -1.07 -7.89
CA SER A 76 -24.33 -2.13 -8.82
C SER A 76 -23.14 -2.82 -9.49
N ARG A 77 -22.03 -2.10 -9.69
CA ARG A 77 -20.80 -2.61 -10.33
C ARG A 77 -19.74 -3.06 -9.34
N HIS A 78 -19.71 -2.43 -8.17
CA HIS A 78 -18.68 -2.63 -7.15
C HIS A 78 -19.28 -3.04 -5.80
N SER A 79 -20.42 -3.76 -5.81
CA SER A 79 -21.10 -4.23 -4.59
C SER A 79 -20.17 -4.97 -3.65
N ASP A 80 -19.32 -5.86 -4.18
CA ASP A 80 -18.42 -6.68 -3.38
C ASP A 80 -17.37 -5.83 -2.66
N LEU A 81 -16.73 -4.89 -3.36
CA LEU A 81 -15.77 -3.97 -2.77
C LEU A 81 -16.45 -3.05 -1.75
N LEU A 82 -17.64 -2.52 -2.06
CA LEU A 82 -18.37 -1.67 -1.14
C LEU A 82 -18.79 -2.43 0.14
N ASN A 83 -19.20 -3.69 0.01
CA ASN A 83 -19.50 -4.56 1.15
C ASN A 83 -18.26 -4.86 1.98
N GLU A 84 -17.11 -5.11 1.34
CA GLU A 84 -15.82 -5.31 2.03
C GLU A 84 -15.46 -4.06 2.85
N LEU A 85 -15.51 -2.87 2.23
CA LEU A 85 -15.20 -1.60 2.88
C LEU A 85 -16.21 -1.23 3.98
N ALA A 86 -17.49 -1.59 3.81
CA ALA A 86 -18.50 -1.36 4.83
C ALA A 86 -18.30 -2.26 6.07
N ALA A 87 -17.83 -3.50 5.85
CA ALA A 87 -17.56 -4.48 6.89
C ALA A 87 -16.21 -4.28 7.61
N GLU A 88 -15.30 -3.46 7.06
CA GLU A 88 -14.00 -3.20 7.67
C GLU A 88 -14.14 -2.41 8.99
N PRO A 89 -13.70 -2.98 10.13
CA PRO A 89 -13.80 -2.31 11.42
C PRO A 89 -12.77 -1.18 11.60
N ASP A 90 -11.63 -1.24 10.91
CA ASP A 90 -10.58 -0.23 11.03
C ASP A 90 -10.88 0.98 10.13
N CYS A 91 -11.44 2.01 10.76
CA CYS A 91 -11.87 3.23 10.09
C CYS A 91 -11.49 4.48 10.90
N ARG A 92 -11.40 5.60 10.22
CA ARG A 92 -11.07 6.91 10.78
C ARG A 92 -12.12 7.93 10.38
N ALA A 93 -12.49 8.79 11.32
CA ALA A 93 -13.39 9.89 11.02
C ALA A 93 -12.66 10.94 10.17
N VAL A 94 -13.42 11.68 9.37
CA VAL A 94 -12.88 12.77 8.53
C VAL A 94 -12.16 13.81 9.39
N ASP A 95 -12.78 14.23 10.49
CA ASP A 95 -12.21 15.20 11.43
C ASP A 95 -10.93 14.68 12.12
N GLU A 96 -10.82 13.38 12.34
CA GLU A 96 -9.63 12.76 12.92
C GLU A 96 -8.45 12.82 11.93
N VAL A 97 -8.72 12.58 10.66
CA VAL A 97 -7.71 12.59 9.59
C VAL A 97 -7.25 14.01 9.27
N PHE A 98 -8.17 14.97 9.18
CA PHE A 98 -7.84 16.36 8.85
C PHE A 98 -7.44 17.21 10.07
N GLY A 99 -7.80 16.79 11.29
CA GLY A 99 -7.36 17.44 12.54
C GLY A 99 -5.89 17.18 12.86
N ALA A 100 -5.25 16.22 12.19
CA ALA A 100 -3.81 15.99 12.28
C ALA A 100 -3.04 17.01 11.44
N GLN A 101 -2.07 17.71 12.05
CA GLN A 101 -1.24 18.66 11.33
C GLN A 101 -0.55 18.01 10.12
N PRO A 102 -0.62 18.62 8.92
CA PRO A 102 0.03 18.07 7.72
C PRO A 102 1.54 18.03 7.92
N LEU A 103 2.15 16.88 7.63
CA LEU A 103 3.59 16.78 7.43
C LEU A 103 3.91 17.16 5.97
N PRO A 104 5.00 17.90 5.72
CA PRO A 104 5.44 18.21 4.36
C PRO A 104 5.79 16.93 3.59
N ASP A 105 5.69 17.00 2.25
CA ASP A 105 6.05 15.97 1.27
C ASP A 105 7.07 14.97 1.80
N ARG A 106 6.56 13.81 2.22
CA ARG A 106 7.39 12.75 2.75
C ARG A 106 7.39 11.59 1.78
N ILE A 107 8.55 11.38 1.17
CA ILE A 107 8.89 10.10 0.56
C ILE A 107 9.21 9.14 1.72
N PRO A 108 8.49 8.01 1.89
CA PRO A 108 8.81 7.04 2.93
C PRO A 108 10.27 6.61 2.82
N THR A 109 10.96 6.52 3.96
CA THR A 109 12.36 6.12 3.93
C THR A 109 12.47 4.65 3.49
N PRO A 110 13.61 4.22 2.91
CA PRO A 110 13.82 2.80 2.58
C PRO A 110 13.60 1.85 3.77
N GLN A 111 13.80 2.34 5.00
CA GLN A 111 13.57 1.58 6.22
C GLN A 111 12.09 1.39 6.54
N GLU A 112 11.26 2.39 6.25
CA GLU A 112 9.81 2.33 6.45
C GLU A 112 9.18 1.38 5.43
N PHE A 113 9.59 1.47 4.16
CA PHE A 113 9.22 0.48 3.15
C PHE A 113 9.60 -0.94 3.60
N ALA A 114 10.82 -1.13 4.11
CA ALA A 114 11.23 -2.44 4.58
C ALA A 114 10.39 -2.93 5.77
N THR A 115 10.03 -2.04 6.70
CA THR A 115 9.21 -2.38 7.88
C THR A 115 7.77 -2.73 7.48
N ALA A 116 7.15 -1.92 6.62
CA ALA A 116 5.82 -2.21 6.06
C ALA A 116 5.79 -3.58 5.37
N LYS A 117 6.84 -3.88 4.60
CA LYS A 117 6.99 -5.16 3.90
C LYS A 117 7.01 -6.36 4.82
N ILE A 118 7.73 -6.23 5.94
CA ILE A 118 7.78 -7.26 6.97
C ILE A 118 6.44 -7.42 7.69
N ASN A 119 5.75 -6.33 7.99
CA ASN A 119 4.47 -6.37 8.70
C ASN A 119 3.40 -7.09 7.88
N ALA A 120 3.28 -6.80 6.57
CA ALA A 120 2.34 -7.54 5.73
C ALA A 120 2.74 -9.01 5.55
N LEU A 121 4.04 -9.31 5.49
CA LEU A 121 4.50 -10.71 5.47
C LEU A 121 4.15 -11.46 6.75
N ALA A 122 4.24 -10.80 7.90
CA ALA A 122 3.86 -11.38 9.20
C ALA A 122 2.34 -11.63 9.28
N ALA A 123 1.53 -10.73 8.71
CA ALA A 123 0.07 -10.86 8.64
C ALA A 123 -0.41 -11.88 7.61
N ALA A 124 0.37 -12.13 6.54
CA ALA A 124 0.01 -13.08 5.51
C ALA A 124 0.04 -14.53 6.02
N ALA A 125 -0.90 -15.37 5.55
CA ALA A 125 -0.90 -16.80 5.84
C ALA A 125 0.44 -17.46 5.43
N PRO A 126 0.96 -18.44 6.19
CA PRO A 126 2.15 -19.18 5.79
C PRO A 126 1.98 -19.78 4.38
N GLY A 127 3.02 -19.70 3.56
CA GLY A 127 2.99 -20.16 2.17
C GLY A 127 2.33 -19.20 1.18
N LYS A 128 1.69 -18.10 1.64
CA LYS A 128 1.20 -17.05 0.74
C LYS A 128 2.38 -16.24 0.22
N TRP A 129 2.51 -16.19 -1.11
CA TRP A 129 3.52 -15.41 -1.80
C TRP A 129 3.09 -13.95 -1.93
N LEU A 130 3.97 -13.04 -1.55
CA LEU A 130 3.83 -11.60 -1.74
C LEU A 130 4.98 -11.13 -2.64
N THR A 131 4.69 -10.26 -3.59
CA THR A 131 5.73 -9.52 -4.30
C THR A 131 6.53 -8.71 -3.29
N TYR A 132 7.86 -8.72 -3.35
CA TYR A 132 8.75 -7.88 -2.55
C TYR A 132 9.26 -6.69 -3.35
N LYS A 133 9.64 -6.92 -4.60
CA LYS A 133 10.11 -5.88 -5.53
C LYS A 133 10.07 -6.39 -6.97
N VAL A 134 9.68 -5.50 -7.89
CA VAL A 134 9.77 -5.74 -9.34
C VAL A 134 11.04 -5.09 -9.91
N TYR A 135 11.64 -5.77 -10.88
CA TYR A 135 12.86 -5.37 -11.57
C TYR A 135 12.60 -5.33 -13.08
N ASP A 136 13.21 -4.35 -13.76
CA ASP A 136 13.12 -4.25 -15.22
C ASP A 136 13.63 -5.49 -15.96
N ARG A 137 13.23 -5.62 -17.23
CA ARG A 137 13.51 -6.78 -18.08
C ARG A 137 14.99 -7.10 -18.24
N ASP A 138 15.88 -6.12 -18.10
CA ASP A 138 17.33 -6.28 -18.18
C ASP A 138 17.98 -6.61 -16.81
N LYS A 139 17.22 -6.54 -15.71
CA LYS A 139 17.72 -6.66 -14.33
C LYS A 139 17.50 -8.03 -13.68
N ARG A 140 17.38 -9.10 -14.47
CA ARG A 140 17.20 -10.49 -13.95
C ARG A 140 18.25 -10.87 -12.90
N LYS A 141 19.51 -10.51 -13.14
CA LYS A 141 20.62 -10.80 -12.21
C LYS A 141 20.44 -10.09 -10.88
N ALA A 142 19.98 -8.84 -10.89
CA ALA A 142 19.70 -8.08 -9.67
C ALA A 142 18.51 -8.67 -8.89
N ALA A 143 17.43 -9.05 -9.58
CA ALA A 143 16.30 -9.76 -8.97
C ALA A 143 16.75 -11.06 -8.28
N SER A 144 17.63 -11.82 -8.94
CA SER A 144 18.15 -13.10 -8.42
C SER A 144 19.05 -12.89 -7.19
N VAL A 145 19.89 -11.85 -7.19
CA VAL A 145 20.70 -11.46 -6.03
C VAL A 145 19.79 -11.05 -4.87
N ALA A 146 18.79 -10.20 -5.11
CA ALA A 146 17.87 -9.76 -4.07
C ALA A 146 17.09 -10.92 -3.44
N ALA A 147 16.58 -11.86 -4.25
CA ALA A 147 15.94 -13.08 -3.73
C ALA A 147 16.90 -13.87 -2.81
N ARG A 148 18.18 -14.02 -3.21
CA ARG A 148 19.18 -14.68 -2.38
C ARG A 148 19.47 -13.92 -1.09
N GLU A 149 19.58 -12.60 -1.13
CA GLU A 149 19.85 -11.76 0.05
C GLU A 149 18.73 -11.80 1.08
N LEU A 150 17.47 -11.87 0.61
CA LEU A 150 16.30 -12.09 1.47
C LEU A 150 16.41 -13.43 2.21
N ARG A 151 16.69 -14.52 1.48
CA ARG A 151 16.79 -15.87 2.07
C ARG A 151 17.98 -16.05 3.00
N THR A 152 19.09 -15.37 2.70
CA THR A 152 20.33 -15.44 3.50
C THR A 152 20.35 -14.47 4.67
N GLY A 153 19.26 -13.72 4.92
CA GLY A 153 19.16 -12.79 6.04
C GLY A 153 20.11 -11.59 5.93
N LYS A 154 20.58 -11.24 4.73
CA LYS A 154 21.40 -10.05 4.48
C LYS A 154 20.58 -8.77 4.56
N ILE A 155 19.28 -8.85 4.30
CA ILE A 155 18.36 -7.73 4.49
C ILE A 155 18.04 -7.60 5.98
N ALA A 156 18.52 -6.52 6.59
CA ALA A 156 18.45 -6.31 8.04
C ALA A 156 17.01 -6.34 8.58
N ALA A 157 16.03 -5.82 7.83
CA ALA A 157 14.62 -5.85 8.22
C ALA A 157 14.07 -7.29 8.33
N VAL A 158 14.39 -8.15 7.36
CA VAL A 158 14.04 -9.59 7.40
C VAL A 158 14.74 -10.27 8.56
N ARG A 159 16.05 -10.04 8.74
CA ARG A 159 16.80 -10.66 9.83
C ARG A 159 16.26 -10.28 11.21
N LYS A 160 15.90 -9.01 11.40
CA LYS A 160 15.37 -8.49 12.67
C LYS A 160 13.94 -8.96 12.96
N SER A 161 13.16 -9.33 11.94
CA SER A 161 11.77 -9.75 12.12
C SER A 161 11.64 -11.13 12.77
N GLY A 162 12.69 -11.97 12.69
CA GLY A 162 12.64 -13.34 13.17
C GLY A 162 11.76 -14.28 12.34
N LEU A 163 11.16 -13.79 11.25
CA LEU A 163 10.35 -14.60 10.34
C LEU A 163 11.24 -15.58 9.58
N ARG A 164 10.80 -16.83 9.48
CA ARG A 164 11.33 -17.76 8.49
C ARG A 164 10.65 -17.46 7.17
N ILE A 165 11.47 -17.23 6.14
CA ILE A 165 10.95 -16.83 4.83
C ILE A 165 11.58 -17.65 3.72
N ASP A 166 10.79 -17.90 2.69
CA ASP A 166 11.27 -18.29 1.37
C ASP A 166 11.22 -17.10 0.41
N SER A 167 12.01 -17.19 -0.66
CA SER A 167 12.06 -16.19 -1.71
C SER A 167 12.22 -16.84 -3.08
N ARG A 168 11.60 -16.25 -4.11
CA ARG A 168 11.74 -16.70 -5.50
C ARG A 168 11.70 -15.53 -6.47
N VAL A 169 12.04 -15.80 -7.72
CA VAL A 169 11.89 -14.85 -8.83
C VAL A 169 10.88 -15.40 -9.81
N THR A 170 9.84 -14.64 -10.12
CA THR A 170 8.81 -14.94 -11.12
C THR A 170 8.85 -13.91 -12.24
N SER A 171 8.36 -14.28 -13.42
CA SER A 171 8.17 -13.33 -14.52
C SER A 171 6.77 -12.74 -14.44
N THR A 172 6.66 -11.44 -14.60
CA THR A 172 5.38 -10.72 -14.71
C THR A 172 4.84 -10.82 -16.14
N VAL A 173 3.56 -10.49 -16.33
CA VAL A 173 2.88 -10.54 -17.65
C VAL A 173 3.56 -9.63 -18.68
N ASP A 174 4.10 -8.51 -18.23
CA ASP A 174 4.85 -7.55 -19.06
C ASP A 174 6.35 -7.89 -19.19
N GLY A 175 6.79 -9.08 -18.76
CA GLY A 175 8.16 -9.57 -18.94
C GLY A 175 9.21 -9.02 -17.98
N ARG A 176 8.81 -8.22 -16.98
CA ARG A 176 9.66 -7.84 -15.83
C ARG A 176 9.87 -9.04 -14.88
N PHE A 177 10.69 -8.85 -13.85
CA PHE A 177 10.98 -9.87 -12.84
C PHE A 177 10.49 -9.45 -11.47
N ALA A 178 9.53 -10.20 -10.91
CA ALA A 178 9.09 -10.03 -9.54
C ALA A 178 9.93 -10.91 -8.62
N VAL A 179 10.53 -10.31 -7.59
CA VAL A 179 11.05 -11.05 -6.44
C VAL A 179 9.89 -11.22 -5.49
N GLU A 180 9.53 -12.46 -5.17
CA GLU A 180 8.45 -12.79 -4.24
C GLU A 180 9.00 -13.40 -2.97
N ILE A 181 8.31 -13.19 -1.86
CA ILE A 181 8.62 -13.76 -0.55
C ILE A 181 7.38 -14.40 0.07
N ALA A 182 7.59 -15.45 0.86
CA ALA A 182 6.52 -16.09 1.63
C ALA A 182 7.03 -16.45 3.02
N ARG A 183 6.18 -16.29 4.04
CA ARG A 183 6.48 -16.82 5.37
C ARG A 183 6.41 -18.35 5.32
N THR A 184 7.45 -19.01 5.80
CA THR A 184 7.42 -20.44 6.09
C THR A 184 7.03 -20.65 7.55
N ALA A 185 6.23 -21.68 7.83
CA ALA A 185 5.50 -21.89 9.08
C ALA A 185 6.28 -21.58 10.37
#